data_AF-A0A1Y2CTW0-F1
#
_entry.id   AF-A0A1Y2CTW0-F1
#
_cell.length_a   1.000
_cell.length_b   1.000
_cell.length_c   1.000
_cell.angle_alpha   90.00
_cell.angle_beta   90.00
_cell.angle_gamma   90.00
#
_symmetry.space_group_name_H-M   'P 1'
#
loop_
_entity.id
_entity.type
_entity.pdbx_description
1 polymer ?
#
loop_
_entity_poly.entity_id
_entity_poly.type
_entity_poly.pdbx_seq_one_letter_code
_entity_poly.pdbx_strand_id
1 'polypeptide(L)'
;MSSLVEFDLSGDGWTQPELKVLRRVDGVYEKVVRGLQSVKGGSWIASCGDRRFDVWDIGAGGGSEVRKVFSVDESQSVLNVTVSSCGDYIVTGSQNSFAVYKTNMF
;
A
#
# COMPACT_ATOMS: atom_id res chain seq x y z
N MET A 1 22.18 18.79 -26.66
CA MET A 1 20.88 18.58 -27.35
C MET A 1 20.08 17.59 -26.51
N SER A 2 19.16 18.07 -25.68
CA SER A 2 18.18 17.23 -25.00
C SER A 2 16.90 17.26 -25.81
N SER A 3 16.45 16.13 -26.36
CA SER A 3 15.12 16.04 -26.95
C SER A 3 14.09 15.94 -25.83
N LEU A 4 13.30 17.00 -25.65
CA LEU A 4 12.03 16.92 -24.95
C LEU A 4 11.11 16.02 -25.78
N VAL A 5 10.56 14.99 -25.15
CA VAL A 5 9.42 14.25 -25.70
C VAL A 5 8.20 15.14 -25.42
N GLU A 6 7.71 15.84 -26.44
CA GLU A 6 6.40 16.48 -26.40
C GLU A 6 5.34 15.38 -26.58
N PHE A 7 4.44 15.26 -25.62
CA PHE A 7 3.24 14.45 -25.78
C PHE A 7 2.23 15.28 -26.58
N ASP A 8 1.93 14.84 -27.80
CA ASP A 8 0.87 15.41 -28.62
C ASP A 8 -0.49 15.10 -27.96
N LEU A 9 -1.15 16.14 -27.46
CA LEU A 9 -2.49 16.07 -26.84
C LEU A 9 -3.62 16.38 -27.84
N SER A 10 -3.34 16.44 -29.15
CA SER A 10 -4.31 16.89 -30.16
C SER A 10 -5.29 15.81 -30.66
N GLY A 11 -5.13 14.55 -30.26
CA GLY A 11 -6.09 13.48 -30.52
C GLY A 11 -6.92 13.16 -29.29
N ASP A 12 -8.23 13.05 -29.46
CA ASP A 12 -9.23 12.49 -28.54
C ASP A 12 -9.00 11.00 -28.16
N GLY A 13 -7.86 10.44 -28.55
CA GLY A 13 -7.44 9.05 -28.39
C GLY A 13 -6.92 8.68 -27.00
N TRP A 14 -7.69 8.99 -25.94
CA TRP A 14 -7.51 8.30 -24.66
C TRP A 14 -8.02 6.86 -24.80
N THR A 15 -7.17 5.93 -25.20
CA THR A 15 -7.45 4.50 -24.95
C THR A 15 -7.24 4.24 -23.47
N GLN A 16 -8.33 4.07 -22.72
CA GLN A 16 -8.25 3.66 -21.31
C GLN A 16 -7.44 2.36 -21.24
N PRO A 17 -6.36 2.30 -20.43
CA PRO A 17 -5.64 1.04 -20.26
C PRO A 17 -6.60 0.01 -19.67
N GLU A 18 -6.63 -1.19 -20.25
CA GLU A 18 -7.40 -2.30 -19.69
C GLU A 18 -6.82 -2.69 -18.34
N LEU A 19 -7.51 -2.29 -17.26
CA LEU A 19 -7.13 -2.66 -15.91
C LEU A 19 -7.66 -4.05 -15.60
N LYS A 20 -6.75 -5.01 -15.44
CA LYS A 20 -7.08 -6.35 -14.96
C LYS A 20 -6.88 -6.41 -13.44
N VAL A 21 -7.93 -6.80 -12.72
CA VAL A 21 -7.79 -7.20 -11.32
C VAL A 21 -6.92 -8.45 -11.28
N LEU A 22 -5.68 -8.32 -10.79
CA LEU A 22 -4.79 -9.47 -10.65
C LEU A 22 -5.26 -10.35 -9.49
N ARG A 23 -5.53 -9.76 -8.32
CA ARG A 23 -5.95 -10.46 -7.11
C ARG A 23 -6.88 -9.59 -6.28
N ARG A 24 -7.78 -10.25 -5.53
CA ARG A 24 -8.59 -9.64 -4.47
C ARG A 24 -8.42 -10.48 -3.21
N VAL A 25 -8.18 -9.82 -2.08
CA VAL A 25 -8.15 -10.45 -0.76
C VAL A 25 -9.34 -9.89 0.00
N ASP A 26 -10.30 -10.76 0.31
CA ASP A 26 -11.53 -10.40 1.01
C ASP A 26 -11.43 -10.74 2.51
N GLY A 27 -12.28 -10.10 3.32
CA GLY A 27 -12.32 -10.37 4.77
C GLY A 27 -11.05 -9.97 5.51
N VAL A 28 -10.28 -9.03 4.94
CA VAL A 28 -9.01 -8.58 5.52
C VAL A 28 -9.21 -7.84 6.84
N TYR A 29 -10.33 -7.15 6.99
CA TYR A 29 -10.76 -6.48 8.22
C TYR A 29 -12.25 -6.74 8.37
N GLU A 30 -12.76 -6.69 9.60
CA GLU A 30 -14.18 -6.90 9.90
C GLU A 30 -15.05 -5.77 9.33
N LYS A 31 -14.48 -4.56 9.21
CA LYS A 31 -15.19 -3.38 8.71
C LYS A 31 -14.58 -2.85 7.43
N VAL A 32 -13.70 -1.85 7.54
CA VAL A 32 -13.26 -1.03 6.42
C VAL A 32 -11.74 -1.04 6.35
N VAL A 33 -11.19 -1.30 5.15
CA VAL A 33 -9.81 -0.99 4.82
C VAL A 33 -9.69 0.53 4.70
N ARG A 34 -8.92 1.17 5.58
CA ARG A 34 -8.83 2.63 5.67
C ARG A 34 -7.61 3.22 4.96
N GLY A 35 -6.52 2.48 4.91
CA GLY A 35 -5.27 2.93 4.31
C GLY A 35 -4.53 1.80 3.63
N LEU A 36 -3.83 2.13 2.54
CA LEU A 36 -2.93 1.25 1.81
C LEU A 36 -1.70 2.06 1.41
N GLN A 37 -0.51 1.50 1.60
CA GLN A 37 0.75 2.13 1.20
C GLN A 37 1.75 1.08 0.70
N SER A 38 2.45 1.38 -0.39
CA SER A 38 3.53 0.51 -0.87
C SER A 38 4.71 0.52 0.10
N VAL A 39 5.31 -0.64 0.31
CA VAL A 39 6.53 -0.81 1.11
C VAL A 39 7.64 -1.33 0.19
N LYS A 40 8.87 -0.81 0.36
CA LYS A 40 10.09 -1.27 -0.35
C LYS A 40 9.90 -1.37 -1.87
N GLY A 41 9.55 -0.25 -2.51
CA GLY A 41 9.45 -0.18 -3.98
C GLY A 41 8.32 -1.04 -4.59
N GLY A 42 7.30 -1.39 -3.80
CA GLY A 42 6.07 -2.03 -4.30
C GLY A 42 6.08 -3.56 -4.28
N SER A 43 7.09 -4.19 -3.67
CA SER A 43 7.03 -5.66 -3.45
C SER A 43 6.02 -6.02 -2.36
N TRP A 44 5.86 -5.15 -1.36
CA TRP A 44 4.96 -5.36 -0.23
C TRP A 44 3.97 -4.19 -0.12
N ILE A 45 2.86 -4.42 0.57
CA ILE A 45 1.84 -3.41 0.86
C ILE A 45 1.58 -3.40 2.38
N ALA A 46 1.56 -2.22 2.98
CA ALA A 46 0.98 -1.99 4.30
C ALA A 46 -0.49 -1.60 4.12
N SER A 47 -1.36 -2.18 4.93
CA SER A 47 -2.78 -1.86 4.98
C SER A 47 -3.21 -1.60 6.41
N CYS A 48 -4.26 -0.83 6.64
CA CYS A 48 -4.82 -0.68 7.97
C CYS A 48 -6.35 -0.65 7.98
N GLY A 49 -6.91 -1.02 9.11
CA GLY A 49 -8.34 -1.12 9.35
C GLY A 49 -8.61 -1.70 10.74
N ASP A 50 -9.84 -1.55 11.22
CA ASP A 50 -10.21 -1.90 12.59
C ASP A 50 -9.17 -1.35 13.58
N ARG A 51 -8.67 -2.19 14.51
CA ARG A 51 -7.63 -1.84 15.47
C ARG A 51 -6.31 -2.52 15.14
N ARG A 52 -5.93 -2.61 13.87
CA ARG A 52 -4.67 -3.23 13.46
C ARG A 52 -4.16 -2.69 12.14
N PHE A 53 -2.89 -2.95 11.86
CA PHE A 53 -2.37 -2.85 10.50
C PHE A 53 -1.70 -4.18 10.11
N ASP A 54 -1.74 -4.47 8.82
CA ASP A 54 -1.19 -5.68 8.23
C ASP A 54 -0.17 -5.32 7.15
N VAL A 55 0.89 -6.12 7.05
CA VAL A 55 1.84 -6.06 5.93
C VAL A 55 1.71 -7.33 5.10
N TRP A 56 1.66 -7.12 3.79
CA TRP A 56 1.42 -8.15 2.79
C TRP A 56 2.59 -8.20 1.83
N ASP A 57 3.00 -9.41 1.48
CA ASP A 57 3.87 -9.63 0.35
C ASP A 57 2.98 -9.97 -0.86
N ILE A 58 3.09 -9.16 -1.90
CA ILE A 58 2.30 -9.29 -3.13
C ILE A 58 3.14 -9.85 -4.29
N GLY A 59 4.40 -10.25 -4.01
CA GLY A 59 5.37 -10.71 -4.98
C GLY A 59 5.90 -9.58 -5.87
N ALA A 60 7.22 -9.48 -5.99
CA ALA A 60 7.83 -8.60 -6.99
C ALA A 60 7.34 -8.99 -8.39
N GLY A 61 6.69 -8.05 -9.11
CA GLY A 61 6.21 -8.28 -10.47
C GLY A 61 4.85 -8.99 -10.60
N GLY A 62 4.02 -9.02 -9.55
CA GLY A 62 2.67 -9.60 -9.62
C GLY A 62 2.64 -11.12 -9.50
N GLY A 63 3.42 -11.65 -8.55
CA GLY A 63 3.53 -13.08 -8.26
C GLY A 63 2.19 -13.79 -8.00
N SER A 64 2.22 -15.12 -7.94
CA SER A 64 1.01 -15.94 -7.96
C SER A 64 0.08 -15.76 -6.74
N GLU A 65 0.61 -15.36 -5.58
CA GLU A 65 -0.13 -15.33 -4.32
C GLU A 65 0.17 -14.08 -3.48
N VAL A 66 -0.89 -13.50 -2.89
CA VAL A 66 -0.79 -12.44 -1.88
C VAL A 66 -0.77 -13.12 -0.51
N ARG A 67 0.27 -12.84 0.29
CA ARG A 67 0.41 -13.43 1.62
C ARG A 67 0.54 -12.36 2.69
N LYS A 68 -0.11 -12.58 3.84
CA LYS A 68 0.10 -11.76 5.02
C LYS A 68 1.46 -12.10 5.64
N VAL A 69 2.34 -11.12 5.75
CA VAL A 69 3.65 -11.26 6.40
C VAL A 69 3.49 -11.14 7.91
N PHE A 70 2.81 -10.09 8.37
CA PHE A 70 2.51 -9.90 9.79
C PHE A 70 1.32 -8.96 10.02
N SER A 71 0.84 -8.97 11.26
CA SER A 71 -0.18 -8.07 11.81
C SER A 71 0.33 -7.44 13.08
N VAL A 72 -0.05 -6.20 13.33
CA VAL A 72 0.15 -5.54 14.61
C VAL A 72 -1.17 -4.97 15.09
N ASP A 73 -1.63 -5.43 16.24
CA ASP A 73 -2.80 -4.88 16.90
C ASP A 73 -2.47 -3.56 17.61
N GLU A 74 -3.44 -2.67 17.61
CA GLU A 74 -3.41 -1.38 18.29
C GLU A 74 -4.57 -1.26 19.28
N SER A 75 -4.44 -0.33 20.22
CA SER A 75 -5.50 -0.10 21.21
C SER A 75 -6.71 0.63 20.63
N GLN A 76 -6.50 1.38 19.54
CA GLN A 76 -7.50 2.23 18.89
C GLN A 76 -7.64 1.88 17.41
N SER A 77 -8.70 2.40 16.78
CA SER A 77 -8.89 2.15 15.36
C SER A 77 -7.82 2.86 14.54
N VAL A 78 -7.17 2.12 13.64
CA VAL A 78 -6.13 2.64 12.75
C VAL A 78 -6.82 3.26 11.54
N LEU A 79 -6.71 4.58 11.42
CA LEU A 79 -7.38 5.39 10.40
C LEU A 79 -6.53 5.60 9.15
N ASN A 80 -5.21 5.48 9.26
CA ASN A 80 -4.30 5.59 8.12
C ASN A 80 -2.98 4.87 8.40
N VAL A 81 -2.25 4.52 7.34
CA VAL A 81 -0.89 3.98 7.39
C VAL A 81 -0.04 4.64 6.31
N THR A 82 1.18 5.02 6.66
CA THR A 82 2.18 5.49 5.72
C THR A 82 3.53 4.86 5.99
N VAL A 83 4.42 4.92 5.01
CA VAL A 83 5.79 4.42 5.09
C VAL A 83 6.72 5.59 4.84
N SER A 84 7.78 5.71 5.65
CA SER A 84 8.79 6.74 5.46
C SER A 84 9.41 6.63 4.07
N SER A 85 9.88 7.74 3.51
CA SER A 85 10.55 7.74 2.20
C SER A 85 11.82 6.87 2.18
N CYS A 86 12.48 6.68 3.33
CA CYS A 86 13.60 5.75 3.46
C CYS A 86 13.17 4.27 3.55
N GLY A 87 11.89 3.97 3.77
CA GLY A 87 11.37 2.60 3.91
C GLY A 87 11.56 1.97 5.29
N ASP A 88 12.32 2.59 6.18
CA ASP A 88 12.70 2.04 7.49
C ASP A 88 11.61 2.19 8.57
N TYR A 89 10.56 2.95 8.29
CA TYR A 89 9.50 3.21 9.26
C TYR A 89 8.13 3.05 8.65
N ILE A 90 7.25 2.38 9.38
CA ILE A 90 5.80 2.42 9.16
C ILE A 90 5.21 3.33 10.24
N VAL A 91 4.32 4.23 9.84
CA VAL A 91 3.60 5.12 10.74
C VAL A 91 2.11 4.86 10.59
N THR A 92 1.44 4.60 11.70
CA THR A 92 -0.02 4.48 11.75
C THR A 92 -0.61 5.69 12.47
N GLY A 93 -1.80 6.10 12.04
CA GLY A 93 -2.54 7.20 12.66
C GLY A 93 -3.90 6.75 13.13
N SER A 94 -4.27 7.13 14.35
CA SER A 94 -5.61 7.00 14.93
C SER A 94 -6.24 8.39 15.12
N GLN A 95 -7.40 8.47 15.77
CA GLN A 95 -8.08 9.74 16.00
C GLN A 95 -7.25 10.75 16.83
N ASN A 96 -6.50 10.27 17.82
CA ASN A 96 -5.79 11.12 18.80
C ASN A 96 -4.32 10.73 19.01
N SER A 97 -3.80 9.78 18.24
CA SER A 97 -2.42 9.30 18.37
C SER A 97 -1.87 8.84 17.04
N PHE A 98 -0.54 8.72 16.96
CA PHE A 98 0.14 7.97 15.92
C PHE A 98 1.19 7.07 16.57
N ALA A 99 1.51 5.96 15.91
CA ALA A 99 2.59 5.07 16.31
C ALA A 99 3.62 4.97 15.19
N VAL A 100 4.89 4.78 15.57
CA VAL A 100 6.00 4.62 14.63
C VAL A 100 6.66 3.27 14.89
N TYR A 101 6.76 2.48 13.85
CA TYR A 101 7.33 1.14 13.87
C TYR A 101 8.59 1.13 13.02
N LYS A 102 9.70 0.71 13.61
CA LYS A 102 10.94 0.46 12.86
C LYS A 102 10.80 -0.86 12.10
N THR A 103 11.00 -0.84 10.79
CA THR A 103 11.02 -2.04 9.96
C THR A 103 12.42 -2.65 10.04
N ASN A 104 12.59 -3.67 10.90
CA ASN A 104 13.80 -4.50 10.88
C ASN A 104 13.67 -5.69 9.92
N MET A 105 12.54 -5.79 9.22
CA MET A 105 12.19 -6.93 8.39
C MET A 105 12.63 -6.71 6.94
N PHE A 106 13.92 -6.45 6.70
CA PHE A 106 14.53 -6.46 5.36
C PHE A 106 16.05 -6.60 5.42
#